data_AF-A0A1N7KED6-F1
#
_entry.id   AF-A0A1N7KED6-F1
#
_cell.length_a   1.000
_cell.length_b   1.000
_cell.length_c   1.000
_cell.angle_alpha   90.00
_cell.angle_beta   90.00
_cell.angle_gamma   90.00
#
_symmetry.space_group_name_H-M   'P 1'
#
loop_
_entity.id
_entity.type
_entity.pdbx_description
1 polymer ?
#
loop_
_entity_poly.entity_id
_entity_poly.type
_entity_poly.pdbx_seq_one_letter_code
_entity_poly.pdbx_strand_id
1 'polypeptide(L)'
;MESLKCDVSFKLDYESSDLIGEAIAYYKPSDSDTETPYNIIDDLNEDSIKLPINSLGSYDLRVKLSAGAVSDEEKIEFIVGKCATCEPPKVNTVEEVEYGQLVINYFADPVDLITLEYQIALDDEFTHIIYSKVGFYNNPSESIDMNDAKLPDGKLLYVRMRRYCKSKGIDVISVWSDVLEFKSGEWKDPLECYWLAPGDDVGTVMCNGGHGYSWKTRATCDTPVPKIGSTILLPNLVPALKENIRKFLIDADDKYKTRGLGYIRFVNVTPDIIYIIKKDTAEIEFTKEVDCTST
;
A
#
# COMPACT_ATOMS: atom_id res chain seq x y z
N MET A 1 2.03 3.22 27.29
CA MET A 1 3.47 3.54 27.32
C MET A 1 4.18 2.29 26.87
N GLU A 2 4.55 2.22 25.59
CA GLU A 2 5.39 1.14 25.10
C GLU A 2 6.80 1.34 25.67
N SER A 3 7.30 0.33 26.38
CA SER A 3 8.68 0.28 26.83
C SER A 3 9.56 0.11 25.61
N LEU A 4 10.53 1.01 25.43
CA LEU A 4 11.64 0.83 24.50
C LEU A 4 12.20 -0.59 24.68
N LYS A 5 12.04 -1.49 23.70
CA LYS A 5 12.72 -2.80 23.71
C LYS A 5 14.02 -2.64 22.94
N CYS A 6 15.14 -2.71 23.66
CA CYS A 6 16.45 -2.79 23.04
C CYS A 6 16.81 -4.27 23.05
N ASP A 7 16.52 -4.99 21.96
CA ASP A 7 16.84 -6.41 21.88
C ASP A 7 18.37 -6.58 21.83
N VAL A 8 18.98 -6.77 23.00
CA VAL A 8 20.40 -7.09 23.15
C VAL A 8 20.50 -8.60 23.12
N SER A 9 21.27 -9.12 22.17
CA SER A 9 21.60 -10.54 22.12
C SER A 9 23.11 -10.72 22.16
N PHE A 10 23.54 -11.83 22.75
CA PHE A 10 24.93 -12.24 22.74
C PHE A 10 25.03 -13.73 22.44
N LYS A 11 26.19 -14.14 21.95
CA LYS A 11 26.53 -15.55 21.76
C LYS A 11 27.45 -15.98 22.88
N LEU A 12 27.21 -17.18 23.42
CA LEU A 12 28.05 -17.78 24.44
C LEU A 12 28.71 -19.03 23.86
N ASP A 13 30.03 -19.00 23.74
CA ASP A 13 30.83 -20.17 23.41
C ASP A 13 31.46 -20.68 24.71
N TYR A 14 31.24 -21.96 25.04
CA TYR A 14 31.78 -22.58 26.25
C TYR A 14 32.19 -24.03 25.99
N GLU A 15 33.17 -24.52 26.76
CA GLU A 15 33.57 -25.92 26.78
C GLU A 15 33.36 -26.47 28.18
N SER A 16 32.63 -27.58 28.29
CA SER A 16 32.44 -28.27 29.57
C SER A 16 32.55 -29.77 29.40
N SER A 17 33.21 -30.41 30.35
CA SER A 17 33.28 -31.88 30.43
C SER A 17 32.07 -32.49 31.16
N ASP A 18 31.30 -31.65 31.88
CA ASP A 18 30.11 -32.02 32.63
C ASP A 18 28.89 -31.21 32.16
N LEU A 19 27.68 -31.72 32.43
CA LEU A 19 26.44 -31.01 32.13
C LEU A 19 26.35 -29.72 32.96
N ILE A 20 26.06 -28.59 32.30
CA ILE A 20 25.76 -27.34 32.98
C ILE A 20 24.42 -27.48 33.70
N GLY A 21 24.43 -27.31 35.03
CA GLY A 21 23.24 -27.42 35.87
C GLY A 21 22.59 -26.08 36.19
N GLU A 22 23.33 -24.99 36.06
CA GLU A 22 22.86 -23.61 36.29
C GLU A 22 23.59 -22.66 35.34
N ALA A 23 22.85 -21.74 34.72
CA ALA A 23 23.41 -20.71 33.86
C ALA A 23 22.63 -19.41 34.07
N ILE A 24 23.31 -18.36 34.54
CA ILE A 24 22.69 -17.08 34.87
C ILE A 24 23.50 -15.94 34.25
N ALA A 25 22.82 -15.09 33.50
CA ALA A 25 23.31 -13.80 33.07
C ALA A 25 22.88 -12.73 34.10
N TYR A 26 23.85 -12.02 34.66
CA TYR A 26 23.63 -10.86 35.52
C TYR A 26 23.96 -9.62 34.71
N TYR A 27 23.01 -8.69 34.57
CA TYR A 27 23.26 -7.45 33.84
C TYR A 27 22.82 -6.23 34.65
N LYS A 28 23.52 -5.11 34.48
CA LYS A 28 23.20 -3.83 35.11
C LYS A 28 23.69 -2.66 34.28
N PRO A 29 23.04 -1.47 34.36
CA PRO A 29 23.68 -0.23 33.95
C PRO A 29 25.01 -0.05 34.71
N SER A 30 26.08 0.38 34.03
CA SER A 30 27.42 0.49 34.65
C SER A 30 27.47 1.51 35.80
N ASP A 31 26.52 2.45 35.87
CA ASP A 31 26.34 3.42 36.95
C ASP A 31 25.43 2.92 38.09
N SER A 32 24.94 1.68 38.01
CA SER A 32 24.11 1.04 39.02
C SER A 32 24.91 0.03 39.84
N ASP A 33 24.55 -0.15 41.11
CA ASP A 33 25.05 -1.23 41.96
C ASP A 33 24.15 -2.48 41.94
N THR A 34 22.99 -2.39 41.30
CA THR A 34 21.97 -3.46 41.32
C THR A 34 22.08 -4.33 40.06
N GLU A 35 22.46 -5.59 40.23
CA GLU A 35 22.43 -6.61 39.17
C GLU A 35 21.01 -7.18 38.99
N THR A 36 20.60 -7.34 37.73
CA THR A 36 19.39 -8.09 37.37
C THR A 36 19.79 -9.50 36.93
N PRO A 37 19.40 -10.56 37.66
CA PRO A 37 19.66 -11.93 37.24
C PRO A 37 18.65 -12.37 36.17
N TYR A 38 19.13 -13.11 35.18
CA TYR A 38 18.34 -13.71 34.12
C TYR A 38 18.82 -15.14 33.88
N ASN A 39 17.92 -16.11 34.04
CA ASN A 39 18.23 -17.52 33.82
C ASN A 39 18.31 -17.80 32.32
N ILE A 40 19.41 -18.38 31.88
CA ILE A 40 19.73 -18.63 30.46
C ILE A 40 20.02 -20.12 30.21
N ILE A 41 19.69 -21.00 31.15
CA ILE A 41 19.98 -22.44 31.05
C ILE A 41 19.32 -23.10 29.84
N ASP A 42 18.08 -22.70 29.53
CA ASP A 42 17.32 -23.22 28.41
C ASP A 42 17.83 -22.66 27.07
N ASP A 43 18.46 -21.48 27.10
CA ASP A 43 18.96 -20.76 25.92
C ASP A 43 20.38 -21.21 25.52
N LEU A 44 21.06 -22.05 26.32
CA LEU A 44 22.43 -22.50 26.04
C LEU A 44 22.58 -23.28 24.73
N ASN A 45 21.48 -23.83 24.21
CA ASN A 45 21.44 -24.57 22.96
C ASN A 45 20.97 -23.71 21.77
N GLU A 46 20.64 -22.44 21.99
CA GLU A 46 20.22 -21.52 20.94
C GLU A 46 21.44 -20.81 20.30
N ASP A 47 21.26 -20.31 19.08
CA ASP A 47 22.30 -19.55 18.36
C ASP A 47 22.65 -18.22 19.05
N SER A 48 21.75 -17.68 19.87
CA SER A 48 21.93 -16.43 20.59
C SER A 48 21.03 -16.34 21.83
N ILE A 49 21.55 -15.76 22.91
CA ILE A 49 20.82 -15.50 24.15
C ILE A 49 20.35 -14.04 24.16
N LYS A 50 19.06 -13.80 24.44
CA LYS A 50 18.45 -12.46 24.43
C LYS A 50 18.26 -11.93 25.85
N LEU A 51 18.70 -10.69 26.10
CA LEU A 51 18.55 -10.00 27.39
C LEU A 51 17.43 -8.94 27.33
N PRO A 52 16.55 -8.87 28.34
CA PRO A 52 15.46 -7.90 28.37
C PRO A 52 15.93 -6.51 28.85
N ILE A 53 16.75 -5.84 28.04
CA ILE A 53 17.29 -4.50 28.32
C ILE A 53 16.43 -3.44 27.61
N ASN A 54 15.99 -2.43 28.35
CA ASN A 54 14.99 -1.46 27.85
C ASN A 54 15.47 0.01 27.90
N SER A 55 16.77 0.25 28.12
CA SER A 55 17.34 1.59 28.26
C SER A 55 18.70 1.73 27.58
N LEU A 56 19.02 2.95 27.14
CA LEU A 56 20.33 3.31 26.61
C LEU A 56 21.36 3.43 27.74
N GLY A 57 22.62 3.20 27.42
CA GLY A 57 23.73 3.39 28.36
C GLY A 57 24.81 2.34 28.23
N SER A 58 25.83 2.47 29.06
CA SER A 58 26.82 1.41 29.28
C SER A 58 26.24 0.38 30.25
N TYR A 59 26.50 -0.88 29.96
CA TYR A 59 26.07 -1.99 30.79
C TYR A 59 27.23 -2.93 31.06
N ASP A 60 27.18 -3.51 32.25
CA ASP A 60 28.03 -4.61 32.66
C ASP A 60 27.20 -5.89 32.55
N LEU A 61 27.70 -6.88 31.82
CA LEU A 61 27.14 -8.23 31.76
C LEU A 61 28.14 -9.20 32.37
N ARG A 62 27.65 -10.02 33.29
CA ARG A 62 28.37 -11.12 33.91
C ARG A 62 27.62 -12.42 33.66
N VAL A 63 28.22 -13.35 32.95
CA VAL A 63 27.62 -14.66 32.70
C VAL A 63 28.30 -15.68 33.61
N LYS A 64 27.51 -16.39 34.41
CA LYS A 64 27.99 -17.45 35.31
C LYS A 64 27.41 -18.79 34.88
N LEU A 65 28.27 -19.77 34.66
CA LEU A 65 27.90 -21.16 34.40
C LEU A 65 28.34 -22.02 35.60
N SER A 66 27.49 -22.94 36.04
CA SER A 66 27.82 -23.90 37.10
C SER A 66 27.60 -25.34 36.61
N ALA A 67 28.63 -26.19 36.79
CA ALA A 67 28.58 -27.64 36.59
C ALA A 67 28.90 -28.33 37.92
N GLY A 68 27.86 -28.81 38.61
CA GLY A 68 28.00 -29.41 39.94
C GLY A 68 28.54 -28.41 40.97
N ALA A 69 29.75 -28.66 41.48
CA ALA A 69 30.41 -27.82 42.49
C ALA A 69 31.39 -26.78 41.89
N VAL A 70 31.60 -26.80 40.57
CA VAL A 70 32.49 -25.88 39.87
C VAL A 70 31.64 -24.84 39.15
N SER A 71 32.06 -23.58 39.22
CA SER A 71 31.46 -22.50 38.46
C SER A 71 32.53 -21.62 37.83
N ASP A 72 32.24 -21.12 36.64
CA ASP A 72 33.06 -20.13 35.95
C ASP A 72 32.23 -18.89 35.64
N GLU A 73 32.89 -17.73 35.57
CA GLU A 73 32.23 -16.47 35.23
C GLU A 73 33.05 -15.60 34.28
N GLU A 74 32.37 -15.00 33.32
CA GLU A 74 32.94 -14.03 32.38
C GLU A 74 32.23 -12.68 32.51
N LYS A 75 32.98 -11.59 32.32
CA LYS A 75 32.50 -10.22 32.45
C LYS A 75 32.80 -9.43 31.20
N ILE A 76 31.78 -8.78 30.66
CA ILE A 76 31.88 -7.91 29.50
C ILE A 76 31.16 -6.59 29.74
N GLU A 77 31.76 -5.51 29.26
CA GLU A 77 31.12 -4.21 29.17
C GLU A 77 30.64 -3.99 27.73
N PHE A 78 29.42 -3.50 27.57
CA PHE A 78 28.87 -3.15 26.27
C PHE A 78 28.06 -1.87 26.34
N ILE A 79 27.92 -1.18 25.20
CA ILE A 79 27.20 0.08 25.10
C ILE A 79 25.93 -0.13 24.29
N VAL A 80 24.78 0.11 24.91
CA VAL A 80 23.49 0.24 24.24
C VAL A 80 23.38 1.68 23.72
N GLY A 81 24.02 1.94 22.58
CA GLY A 81 24.26 3.29 22.09
C GLY A 81 23.02 3.99 21.51
N LYS A 82 22.17 3.25 20.78
CA LYS A 82 20.95 3.78 20.17
C LYS A 82 19.89 2.67 20.07
N CYS A 83 18.75 2.91 20.70
CA CYS A 83 17.52 2.19 20.40
C CYS A 83 16.72 3.16 19.54
N ALA A 84 16.73 2.88 18.24
CA ALA A 84 16.01 3.66 17.27
C ALA A 84 14.57 3.16 17.30
N THR A 85 13.66 4.03 17.72
CA THR A 85 12.23 3.78 17.62
C THR A 85 11.72 4.35 16.31
N CYS A 86 10.82 3.60 15.70
CA CYS A 86 10.15 3.97 14.48
C CYS A 86 8.70 3.54 14.68
N GLU A 87 7.89 4.42 15.28
CA GLU A 87 6.47 4.13 15.54
C GLU A 87 5.77 3.69 14.26
N PRO A 88 4.90 2.67 14.29
CA PRO A 88 4.14 2.31 13.11
C PRO A 88 3.23 3.46 12.67
N PRO A 89 2.98 3.62 11.36
CA PRO A 89 1.92 4.49 10.88
C PRO A 89 0.55 3.94 11.28
N LYS A 90 -0.49 4.76 11.13
CA LYS A 90 -1.88 4.36 11.36
C LYS A 90 -2.68 4.48 10.06
N VAL A 91 -3.31 3.39 9.64
CA VAL A 91 -4.33 3.44 8.59
C VAL A 91 -5.64 3.89 9.23
N ASN A 92 -6.21 4.99 8.76
CA ASN A 92 -7.44 5.55 9.32
C ASN A 92 -8.67 5.00 8.59
N THR A 93 -8.70 5.15 7.27
CA THR A 93 -9.77 4.64 6.41
C THR A 93 -9.21 4.21 5.07
N VAL A 94 -9.90 3.28 4.42
CA VAL A 94 -9.77 3.03 2.99
C VAL A 94 -11.12 3.34 2.39
N GLU A 95 -11.14 4.37 1.56
CA GLU A 95 -12.34 4.84 0.89
C GLU A 95 -12.21 4.52 -0.58
N GLU A 96 -13.23 3.87 -1.14
CA GLU A 96 -13.41 3.91 -2.57
C GLU A 96 -13.84 5.32 -2.93
N VAL A 97 -12.96 6.03 -3.64
CA VAL A 97 -13.32 7.29 -4.25
C VAL A 97 -13.67 7.04 -5.71
N GLU A 98 -14.10 8.11 -6.33
CA GLU A 98 -14.47 8.15 -7.72
C GLU A 98 -13.38 7.49 -8.59
N TYR A 99 -13.77 6.75 -9.64
CA TYR A 99 -12.89 6.01 -10.57
C TYR A 99 -12.25 4.73 -10.10
N GLY A 100 -12.82 4.04 -9.10
CA GLY A 100 -12.20 2.77 -8.66
C GLY A 100 -10.80 3.01 -8.19
N GLN A 101 -10.60 4.23 -7.70
CA GLN A 101 -9.41 4.62 -7.03
C GLN A 101 -9.70 4.36 -5.57
N LEU A 102 -8.88 3.55 -4.93
CA LEU A 102 -8.90 3.44 -3.49
C LEU A 102 -8.02 4.54 -2.94
N VAL A 103 -8.56 5.31 -2.00
CA VAL A 103 -7.78 6.28 -1.22
C VAL A 103 -7.58 5.70 0.16
N ILE A 104 -6.31 5.40 0.46
CA ILE A 104 -5.89 5.03 1.80
C ILE A 104 -5.60 6.33 2.54
N ASN A 105 -6.45 6.67 3.51
CA ASN A 105 -6.18 7.77 4.44
C ASN A 105 -5.37 7.23 5.62
N TYR A 106 -4.23 7.83 5.89
CA TYR A 106 -3.33 7.37 6.93
C TYR A 106 -2.67 8.54 7.67
N PHE A 107 -2.08 8.22 8.81
CA PHE A 107 -1.19 9.11 9.53
C PHE A 107 0.17 8.43 9.68
N ALA A 108 1.21 9.09 9.19
CA ALA A 108 2.59 8.74 9.50
C ALA A 108 3.25 9.96 10.14
N ASP A 109 3.94 9.75 11.26
CA ASP A 109 4.77 10.80 11.85
C ASP A 109 5.93 11.12 10.89
N PRO A 110 6.07 12.39 10.46
CA PRO A 110 7.09 12.79 9.50
C PRO A 110 8.50 12.86 10.09
N VAL A 111 8.64 12.80 11.43
CA VAL A 111 9.96 12.85 12.08
C VAL A 111 10.79 11.64 11.66
N ASP A 112 12.01 11.91 11.20
CA ASP A 112 12.97 10.93 10.70
C ASP A 112 12.45 10.04 9.55
N LEU A 113 11.35 10.38 8.89
CA LEU A 113 10.75 9.56 7.84
C LEU A 113 11.64 9.52 6.58
N ILE A 114 12.01 8.33 6.15
CA ILE A 114 12.66 8.06 4.86
C ILE A 114 11.58 7.79 3.81
N THR A 115 10.72 6.80 4.05
CA THR A 115 9.63 6.42 3.15
C THR A 115 8.60 5.54 3.84
N LEU A 116 7.49 5.29 3.16
CA LEU A 116 6.41 4.41 3.58
C LEU A 116 6.30 3.19 2.67
N GLU A 117 5.72 2.13 3.23
CA GLU A 117 5.33 0.92 2.54
C GLU A 117 3.91 0.51 2.97
N TYR A 118 3.11 -0.02 2.04
CA TYR A 118 1.88 -0.71 2.34
C TYR A 118 1.71 -1.99 1.52
N GLN A 119 0.87 -2.88 2.04
CA GLN A 119 0.50 -4.14 1.41
C GLN A 119 -1.02 -4.30 1.45
N ILE A 120 -1.58 -4.89 0.40
CA ILE A 120 -2.98 -5.32 0.32
C ILE A 120 -2.99 -6.84 0.12
N ALA A 121 -3.80 -7.54 0.91
CA ALA A 121 -3.92 -8.99 0.88
C ALA A 121 -5.38 -9.47 0.84
N LEU A 122 -5.55 -10.75 0.50
CA LEU A 122 -6.84 -11.46 0.54
C LEU A 122 -7.19 -11.99 1.94
N ASP A 123 -6.21 -12.00 2.85
CA ASP A 123 -6.28 -12.50 4.21
C ASP A 123 -5.61 -11.55 5.20
N ASP A 124 -6.06 -11.57 6.45
CA ASP A 124 -5.60 -10.71 7.55
C ASP A 124 -4.22 -11.09 8.09
N GLU A 125 -3.76 -12.32 7.85
CA GLU A 125 -2.40 -12.78 8.15
C GLU A 125 -1.37 -12.34 7.09
N PHE A 126 -1.81 -11.80 5.95
CA PHE A 126 -0.99 -11.39 4.82
C PHE A 126 -0.13 -12.53 4.23
N THR A 127 -0.69 -13.73 4.17
CA THR A 127 -0.11 -14.87 3.45
C THR A 127 -0.35 -14.80 1.94
N HIS A 128 -1.41 -14.10 1.51
CA HIS A 128 -1.79 -13.90 0.11
C HIS A 128 -1.81 -12.41 -0.26
N ILE A 129 -0.61 -11.83 -0.38
CA ILE A 129 -0.42 -10.43 -0.80
C ILE A 129 -0.69 -10.30 -2.30
N ILE A 130 -1.61 -9.40 -2.67
CA ILE A 130 -2.00 -9.14 -4.06
C ILE A 130 -1.44 -7.82 -4.59
N TYR A 131 -1.08 -6.90 -3.70
CA TYR A 131 -0.49 -5.62 -4.09
C TYR A 131 0.41 -5.07 -2.99
N SER A 132 1.50 -4.41 -3.37
CA SER A 132 2.41 -3.74 -2.44
C SER A 132 3.07 -2.54 -3.08
N LYS A 133 3.31 -1.48 -2.31
CA LYS A 133 4.05 -0.30 -2.77
C LYS A 133 5.00 0.19 -1.69
N VAL A 134 6.22 0.52 -2.11
CA VAL A 134 7.26 1.18 -1.31
C VAL A 134 7.60 2.50 -2.01
N GLY A 135 8.03 3.52 -1.27
CA GLY A 135 8.58 4.72 -1.90
C GLY A 135 7.60 5.88 -2.02
N PHE A 136 6.61 6.00 -1.13
CA PHE A 136 5.67 7.13 -1.10
C PHE A 136 5.77 7.89 0.23
N TYR A 137 5.31 9.15 0.23
CA TYR A 137 5.49 10.09 1.35
C TYR A 137 4.38 11.13 1.48
N ASN A 138 3.31 11.05 0.66
CA ASN A 138 2.24 12.05 0.63
C ASN A 138 1.27 11.86 1.82
N ASN A 139 1.57 12.46 2.97
CA ASN A 139 0.64 12.51 4.09
C ASN A 139 -0.48 13.54 3.77
N PRO A 140 -1.79 13.23 3.91
CA PRO A 140 -2.37 12.11 4.66
C PRO A 140 -3.04 11.01 3.82
N SER A 141 -2.79 10.95 2.51
CA SER A 141 -3.53 10.03 1.64
C SER A 141 -2.72 9.50 0.46
N GLU A 142 -2.99 8.25 0.11
CA GLU A 142 -2.41 7.57 -1.03
C GLU A 142 -3.52 7.02 -1.92
N SER A 143 -3.43 7.31 -3.21
CA SER A 143 -4.40 6.87 -4.21
C SER A 143 -3.90 5.66 -5.00
N ILE A 144 -4.77 4.68 -5.20
CA ILE A 144 -4.48 3.42 -5.89
C ILE A 144 -5.51 3.21 -6.98
N ASP A 145 -5.10 3.16 -8.25
CA ASP A 145 -5.97 2.68 -9.32
C ASP A 145 -6.13 1.16 -9.17
N MET A 146 -7.36 0.70 -8.92
CA MET A 146 -7.65 -0.71 -8.71
C MET A 146 -7.35 -1.58 -9.94
N ASN A 147 -7.41 -1.05 -11.16
CA ASN A 147 -7.10 -1.79 -12.38
C ASN A 147 -5.60 -2.02 -12.52
N ASP A 148 -4.80 -0.98 -12.29
CA ASP A 148 -3.35 -1.08 -12.32
C ASP A 148 -2.85 -2.01 -11.20
N ALA A 149 -3.50 -1.94 -10.03
CA ALA A 149 -3.24 -2.82 -8.90
C ALA A 149 -3.86 -4.23 -9.05
N LYS A 150 -4.70 -4.46 -10.07
CA LYS A 150 -5.42 -5.72 -10.34
C LYS A 150 -6.17 -6.26 -9.13
N LEU A 151 -6.81 -5.39 -8.36
CA LEU A 151 -7.55 -5.80 -7.17
C LEU A 151 -8.83 -6.54 -7.59
N PRO A 152 -9.20 -7.65 -6.93
CA PRO A 152 -10.39 -8.40 -7.29
C PRO A 152 -11.67 -7.64 -6.90
N ASP A 153 -12.69 -7.73 -7.75
CA ASP A 153 -13.95 -7.01 -7.56
C ASP A 153 -14.80 -7.52 -6.40
N GLY A 154 -15.36 -6.59 -5.63
CA GLY A 154 -16.35 -6.88 -4.60
C GLY A 154 -15.86 -7.80 -3.47
N LYS A 155 -14.55 -7.95 -3.31
CA LYS A 155 -13.91 -8.82 -2.32
C LYS A 155 -13.57 -8.06 -1.05
N LEU A 156 -13.59 -8.81 0.06
CA LEU A 156 -13.02 -8.35 1.31
C LEU A 156 -11.49 -8.44 1.20
N LEU A 157 -10.82 -7.35 1.54
CA LEU A 157 -9.37 -7.18 1.45
C LEU A 157 -8.83 -6.56 2.74
N TYR A 158 -7.54 -6.72 2.95
CA TYR A 158 -6.85 -6.27 4.15
C TYR A 158 -5.66 -5.40 3.78
N VAL A 159 -5.49 -4.27 4.47
CA VAL A 159 -4.35 -3.37 4.27
C VAL A 159 -3.57 -3.17 5.57
N ARG A 160 -2.24 -3.11 5.45
CA ARG A 160 -1.33 -2.70 6.52
C ARG A 160 -0.23 -1.81 5.98
N MET A 161 0.34 -0.96 6.83
CA MET A 161 1.39 -0.01 6.46
C MET A 161 2.56 -0.07 7.43
N ARG A 162 3.76 0.27 6.98
CA ARG A 162 4.93 0.49 7.83
C ARG A 162 5.76 1.65 7.32
N ARG A 163 6.61 2.22 8.16
CA ARG A 163 7.49 3.32 7.80
C ARG A 163 8.96 2.95 7.98
N TYR A 164 9.79 3.56 7.16
CA TYR A 164 11.24 3.49 7.23
C TYR A 164 11.72 4.81 7.83
N CYS A 165 12.47 4.74 8.93
CA CYS A 165 12.95 5.90 9.67
C CYS A 165 14.48 5.96 9.69
N LYS A 166 15.04 7.16 9.73
CA LYS A 166 16.45 7.44 10.03
C LYS A 166 16.63 7.92 11.48
N SER A 167 16.11 7.15 12.43
CA SER A 167 16.09 7.54 13.84
C SER A 167 17.50 7.60 14.41
N LYS A 168 17.90 8.80 14.86
CA LYS A 168 19.26 9.08 15.37
C LYS A 168 20.38 8.64 14.41
N GLY A 169 20.15 8.68 13.09
CA GLY A 169 21.14 8.30 12.09
C GLY A 169 21.32 6.80 11.87
N ILE A 170 20.43 5.97 12.41
CA ILE A 170 20.32 4.54 12.10
C ILE A 170 19.04 4.34 11.29
N ASP A 171 19.14 3.57 10.20
CA ASP A 171 17.98 3.19 9.41
C ASP A 171 17.22 2.06 10.14
N VAL A 172 15.97 2.30 10.49
CA VAL A 172 15.08 1.35 11.19
C VAL A 172 13.74 1.29 10.50
N ILE A 173 13.14 0.11 10.48
CA ILE A 173 11.80 -0.12 9.91
C ILE A 173 10.84 -0.31 11.08
N SER A 174 9.70 0.37 11.05
CA SER A 174 8.65 0.12 12.02
C SER A 174 8.10 -1.30 11.90
N VAL A 175 7.48 -1.79 12.96
CA VAL A 175 6.51 -2.88 12.82
C VAL A 175 5.37 -2.45 11.87
N TRP A 176 4.60 -3.42 11.41
CA TRP A 176 3.38 -3.14 10.67
C TRP A 176 2.35 -2.45 11.57
N SER A 177 1.55 -1.56 10.97
CA SER A 177 0.35 -1.02 11.59
C SER A 177 -0.65 -2.12 11.90
N ASP A 178 -1.67 -1.76 12.69
CA ASP A 178 -2.90 -2.54 12.75
C ASP A 178 -3.45 -2.80 11.34
N VAL A 179 -4.06 -3.96 11.18
CA VAL A 179 -4.69 -4.38 9.92
C VAL A 179 -6.04 -3.69 9.81
N LEU A 180 -6.28 -3.03 8.68
CA LEU A 180 -7.60 -2.49 8.34
C LEU A 180 -8.26 -3.36 7.26
N GLU A 181 -9.49 -3.76 7.53
CA GLU A 181 -10.34 -4.48 6.59
C GLU A 181 -11.14 -3.48 5.72
N PHE A 182 -11.26 -3.76 4.42
CA PHE A 182 -12.10 -2.99 3.51
C PHE A 182 -12.66 -3.88 2.40
N LYS A 183 -13.77 -3.46 1.78
CA LYS A 183 -14.34 -4.13 0.61
C LYS A 183 -13.92 -3.38 -0.65
N SER A 184 -13.38 -4.09 -1.65
CA SER A 184 -13.13 -3.52 -2.97
C SER A 184 -14.44 -3.24 -3.71
N GLY A 185 -14.43 -2.21 -4.56
CA GLY A 185 -15.53 -1.88 -5.46
C GLY A 185 -15.77 -2.95 -6.53
N GLU A 186 -16.85 -2.82 -7.28
CA GLU A 186 -17.14 -3.64 -8.47
C GLU A 186 -16.72 -2.86 -9.73
N TRP A 187 -15.81 -3.42 -10.53
CA TRP A 187 -15.38 -2.81 -11.79
C TRP A 187 -15.83 -3.63 -13.00
N LYS A 188 -16.39 -2.94 -14.00
CA LYS A 188 -16.51 -3.51 -15.35
C LYS A 188 -15.27 -3.09 -16.13
N ASP A 189 -14.52 -4.08 -16.60
CA ASP A 189 -13.33 -3.93 -17.45
C ASP A 189 -13.58 -2.88 -18.56
N PRO A 190 -13.10 -1.62 -18.39
CA PRO A 190 -13.58 -0.51 -19.20
C PRO A 190 -12.87 -0.52 -20.55
N LEU A 191 -13.65 -0.34 -21.61
CA LEU A 191 -13.20 -0.42 -22.99
C LEU A 191 -12.46 0.86 -23.39
N GLU A 192 -11.34 0.70 -24.08
CA GLU A 192 -10.64 1.82 -24.70
C GLU A 192 -11.52 2.48 -25.76
N CYS A 193 -11.63 3.81 -25.71
CA CYS A 193 -12.50 4.58 -26.57
C CYS A 193 -11.96 5.98 -26.89
N TYR A 194 -12.50 6.54 -27.97
CA TYR A 194 -12.30 7.94 -28.35
C TYR A 194 -13.58 8.74 -28.12
N TRP A 195 -13.47 9.87 -27.42
CA TRP A 195 -14.58 10.74 -27.06
C TRP A 195 -14.52 12.06 -27.83
N LEU A 196 -15.69 12.54 -28.27
CA LEU A 196 -15.88 13.91 -28.76
C LEU A 196 -16.99 14.62 -28.00
N ALA A 197 -16.76 15.91 -27.76
CA ALA A 197 -17.78 16.76 -27.18
C ALA A 197 -18.85 17.10 -28.24
N PRO A 198 -20.08 17.41 -27.83
CA PRO A 198 -21.10 17.85 -28.77
C PRO A 198 -20.66 19.10 -29.56
N GLY A 199 -20.87 19.05 -30.88
CA GLY A 199 -20.50 20.13 -31.80
C GLY A 199 -19.07 20.07 -32.32
N ASP A 200 -18.26 19.10 -31.89
CA ASP A 200 -16.99 18.79 -32.55
C ASP A 200 -17.25 18.07 -33.90
N ASP A 201 -16.35 18.24 -34.86
CA ASP A 201 -16.43 17.56 -36.16
C ASP A 201 -16.39 16.04 -35.99
N VAL A 202 -17.28 15.33 -36.69
CA VAL A 202 -17.41 13.86 -36.59
C VAL A 202 -16.97 13.20 -37.88
N GLY A 203 -16.12 12.19 -37.79
CA GLY A 203 -15.61 11.44 -38.94
C GLY A 203 -14.30 10.74 -38.59
N THR A 204 -13.33 10.79 -39.51
CA THR A 204 -12.01 10.18 -39.34
C THR A 204 -11.19 10.74 -38.17
N VAL A 205 -11.57 11.91 -37.64
CA VAL A 205 -11.01 12.46 -36.40
C VAL A 205 -11.29 11.60 -35.16
N MET A 206 -12.27 10.68 -35.23
CA MET A 206 -12.51 9.65 -34.21
C MET A 206 -11.60 8.42 -34.38
N CYS A 207 -10.93 8.29 -35.52
CA CYS A 207 -9.99 7.20 -35.79
C CYS A 207 -8.61 7.48 -35.17
N ASN A 208 -8.17 8.75 -35.19
CA ASN A 208 -6.84 9.17 -34.77
C ASN A 208 -6.88 9.99 -33.47
N GLY A 209 -6.42 9.37 -32.38
CA GLY A 209 -6.20 10.05 -31.11
C GLY A 209 -4.88 10.80 -31.11
N GLY A 210 -4.88 12.08 -31.47
CA GLY A 210 -3.70 12.93 -31.39
C GLY A 210 -4.07 14.42 -31.37
N HIS A 211 -3.54 15.12 -30.36
CA HIS A 211 -3.61 16.56 -30.08
C HIS A 211 -4.84 17.32 -30.62
N GLY A 212 -5.89 17.38 -29.78
CA GLY A 212 -6.95 18.40 -29.83
C GLY A 212 -8.29 17.96 -30.43
N TYR A 213 -8.32 16.84 -31.17
CA TYR A 213 -9.54 16.38 -31.84
C TYR A 213 -10.37 15.47 -30.94
N SER A 214 -10.04 14.18 -30.83
CA SER A 214 -10.74 13.22 -29.97
C SER A 214 -9.91 12.83 -28.74
N TRP A 215 -10.56 12.66 -27.58
CA TRP A 215 -9.91 12.29 -26.33
C TRP A 215 -9.88 10.78 -26.18
N LYS A 216 -8.68 10.22 -26.09
CA LYS A 216 -8.46 8.81 -25.82
C LYS A 216 -8.69 8.55 -24.33
N THR A 217 -9.66 7.72 -23.99
CA THR A 217 -10.01 7.39 -22.61
C THR A 217 -10.60 5.99 -22.50
N ARG A 218 -11.14 5.64 -21.33
CA ARG A 218 -11.82 4.37 -21.08
C ARG A 218 -13.26 4.62 -20.61
N ALA A 219 -14.18 3.79 -21.07
CA ALA A 219 -15.59 3.84 -20.70
C ALA A 219 -16.18 2.44 -20.74
N THR A 220 -17.30 2.23 -20.05
CA THR A 220 -18.03 0.96 -20.12
C THR A 220 -19.48 1.21 -20.52
N CYS A 221 -20.22 0.13 -20.77
CA CYS A 221 -21.64 0.16 -21.08
C CYS A 221 -22.40 -0.64 -20.02
N ASP A 222 -23.64 -0.23 -19.75
CA ASP A 222 -24.59 -1.02 -18.98
C ASP A 222 -24.90 -2.39 -19.64
N THR A 223 -24.81 -2.47 -20.96
CA THR A 223 -24.94 -3.70 -21.76
C THR A 223 -23.58 -4.34 -22.08
N PRO A 224 -23.52 -5.67 -22.38
CA PRO A 224 -22.26 -6.36 -22.69
C PRO A 224 -21.57 -5.88 -23.98
N VAL A 225 -22.32 -5.31 -24.92
CA VAL A 225 -21.80 -4.79 -26.21
C VAL A 225 -22.52 -3.48 -26.53
N PRO A 226 -21.80 -2.41 -26.94
CA PRO A 226 -22.42 -1.12 -27.22
C PRO A 226 -23.45 -1.20 -28.35
N LYS A 227 -24.69 -0.82 -28.05
CA LYS A 227 -25.83 -0.78 -28.99
C LYS A 227 -26.76 0.38 -28.68
N ILE A 228 -27.62 0.74 -29.64
CA ILE A 228 -28.68 1.75 -29.42
C ILE A 228 -29.47 1.43 -28.15
N GLY A 229 -29.64 2.44 -27.29
CA GLY A 229 -30.26 2.34 -25.98
C GLY A 229 -29.32 1.92 -24.83
N SER A 230 -28.04 1.64 -25.08
CA SER A 230 -27.07 1.39 -24.00
C SER A 230 -26.61 2.71 -23.39
N THR A 231 -26.45 2.74 -22.07
CA THR A 231 -25.90 3.88 -21.34
C THR A 231 -24.38 3.79 -21.31
N ILE A 232 -23.70 4.86 -21.72
CA ILE A 232 -22.26 5.01 -21.53
C ILE A 232 -22.02 5.36 -20.08
N LEU A 233 -21.23 4.54 -19.42
CA LEU A 233 -20.81 4.72 -18.04
C LEU A 233 -19.35 5.16 -18.02
N LEU A 234 -19.04 6.07 -17.10
CA LEU A 234 -17.67 6.31 -16.69
C LEU A 234 -17.07 5.04 -16.06
N PRO A 235 -15.74 4.97 -15.92
CA PRO A 235 -15.10 3.82 -15.31
C PRO A 235 -15.67 3.43 -13.92
N ASN A 236 -16.14 4.40 -13.13
CA ASN A 236 -16.84 4.19 -11.84
C ASN A 236 -18.33 3.80 -11.96
N LEU A 237 -18.77 3.29 -13.11
CA LEU A 237 -20.12 2.80 -13.37
C LEU A 237 -21.26 3.83 -13.26
N VAL A 238 -20.96 5.12 -13.10
CA VAL A 238 -21.98 6.18 -13.17
C VAL A 238 -22.18 6.64 -14.62
N PRO A 239 -23.38 7.10 -15.02
CA PRO A 239 -23.60 7.60 -16.38
C PRO A 239 -22.65 8.74 -16.77
N ALA A 240 -22.17 8.74 -18.02
CA ALA A 240 -21.26 9.74 -18.58
C ALA A 240 -21.97 11.09 -18.90
N LEU A 241 -22.72 11.61 -17.94
CA LEU A 241 -23.39 12.91 -18.00
C LEU A 241 -22.39 14.04 -17.78
N LYS A 242 -22.68 15.23 -18.31
CA LYS A 242 -21.80 16.41 -18.17
C LYS A 242 -21.40 16.70 -16.71
N GLU A 243 -22.35 16.69 -15.78
CA GLU A 243 -22.06 16.95 -14.36
C GLU A 243 -21.16 15.85 -13.76
N ASN A 244 -21.35 14.61 -14.19
CA ASN A 244 -20.53 13.48 -13.80
C ASN A 244 -19.12 13.62 -14.41
N ILE A 245 -18.99 13.90 -15.71
CA ILE A 245 -17.69 14.16 -16.36
C ILE A 245 -16.97 15.32 -15.67
N ARG A 246 -17.67 16.39 -15.31
CA ARG A 246 -17.08 17.55 -14.61
C ARG A 246 -16.59 17.21 -13.21
N LYS A 247 -17.38 16.43 -12.46
CA LYS A 247 -17.09 16.05 -11.08
C LYS A 247 -15.96 15.02 -11.04
N PHE A 248 -16.16 13.98 -11.83
CA PHE A 248 -15.31 12.82 -11.86
C PHE A 248 -14.07 13.17 -12.71
N LEU A 249 -14.16 13.38 -14.05
CA LEU A 249 -13.02 13.50 -15.01
C LEU A 249 -12.15 14.76 -14.86
N ILE A 250 -11.32 14.80 -13.80
CA ILE A 250 -10.37 15.88 -13.46
C ILE A 250 -9.43 16.19 -14.64
N ASP A 251 -8.89 15.16 -15.30
CA ASP A 251 -7.94 15.34 -16.42
C ASP A 251 -8.63 15.57 -17.77
N ALA A 252 -9.97 15.55 -17.83
CA ALA A 252 -10.68 15.86 -19.07
C ALA A 252 -10.51 17.32 -19.46
N ASP A 253 -10.32 17.56 -20.76
CA ASP A 253 -10.36 18.91 -21.32
C ASP A 253 -11.67 19.62 -20.96
N ASP A 254 -11.60 20.95 -20.79
CA ASP A 254 -12.73 21.79 -20.41
C ASP A 254 -13.95 21.63 -21.32
N LYS A 255 -13.74 21.26 -22.60
CA LYS A 255 -14.83 21.00 -23.53
C LYS A 255 -15.74 19.84 -23.07
N TYR A 256 -15.19 18.79 -22.48
CA TYR A 256 -15.99 17.67 -21.99
C TYR A 256 -16.68 18.02 -20.67
N LYS A 257 -16.03 18.82 -19.82
CA LYS A 257 -16.62 19.33 -18.57
C LYS A 257 -17.76 20.33 -18.81
N THR A 258 -17.72 21.07 -19.92
CA THR A 258 -18.72 22.10 -20.27
C THR A 258 -19.81 21.62 -21.21
N ARG A 259 -19.48 20.75 -22.18
CA ARG A 259 -20.43 20.28 -23.21
C ARG A 259 -20.85 18.81 -23.05
N GLY A 260 -20.11 18.03 -22.25
CA GLY A 260 -20.38 16.61 -22.02
C GLY A 260 -19.84 15.69 -23.11
N LEU A 261 -20.31 14.44 -23.11
CA LEU A 261 -20.06 13.45 -24.15
C LEU A 261 -21.09 13.58 -25.27
N GLY A 262 -20.64 13.73 -26.51
CA GLY A 262 -21.49 13.76 -27.69
C GLY A 262 -21.33 12.55 -28.59
N TYR A 263 -20.09 12.07 -28.74
CA TYR A 263 -19.79 10.92 -29.58
C TYR A 263 -18.72 10.04 -28.94
N ILE A 264 -18.85 8.73 -29.11
CA ILE A 264 -17.89 7.74 -28.63
C ILE A 264 -17.60 6.68 -29.70
N ARG A 265 -16.34 6.23 -29.81
CA ARG A 265 -15.93 5.09 -30.63
C ARG A 265 -15.13 4.13 -29.77
N PHE A 266 -15.49 2.85 -29.76
CA PHE A 266 -14.76 1.82 -29.02
C PHE A 266 -13.69 1.18 -29.90
N VAL A 267 -12.42 1.26 -29.46
CA VAL A 267 -11.26 0.90 -30.29
C VAL A 267 -11.23 -0.59 -30.62
N ASN A 268 -11.56 -1.46 -29.66
CA ASN A 268 -11.36 -2.90 -29.80
C ASN A 268 -12.64 -3.72 -30.00
N VAL A 269 -13.82 -3.09 -29.90
CA VAL A 269 -15.12 -3.80 -29.99
C VAL A 269 -15.82 -3.52 -31.32
N THR A 270 -15.86 -2.23 -31.69
CA THR A 270 -16.52 -1.75 -32.90
C THR A 270 -15.70 -0.59 -33.47
N PRO A 271 -14.49 -0.86 -34.00
CA PRO A 271 -13.55 0.17 -34.44
C PRO A 271 -14.10 1.08 -35.54
N ASP A 272 -15.07 0.57 -36.32
CA ASP A 272 -15.65 1.24 -37.48
C ASP A 272 -17.01 1.90 -37.18
N ILE A 273 -17.42 1.97 -35.91
CA ILE A 273 -18.71 2.54 -35.50
C ILE A 273 -18.50 3.71 -34.54
N ILE A 274 -19.03 4.88 -34.92
CA ILE A 274 -19.21 6.02 -34.03
C ILE A 274 -20.64 5.98 -33.47
N TYR A 275 -20.74 6.04 -32.15
CA TYR A 275 -21.99 6.13 -31.42
C TYR A 275 -22.29 7.58 -31.07
N ILE A 276 -23.52 8.00 -31.34
CA ILE A 276 -24.03 9.34 -31.04
C ILE A 276 -24.77 9.26 -29.72
N ILE A 277 -24.40 10.11 -28.77
CA ILE A 277 -24.85 10.04 -27.38
C ILE A 277 -25.85 11.15 -27.07
N LYS A 278 -26.97 10.76 -26.46
CA LYS A 278 -27.97 11.68 -25.93
C LYS A 278 -27.42 12.35 -24.66
N LYS A 279 -27.29 13.68 -24.71
CA LYS A 279 -26.61 14.47 -23.67
C LYS A 279 -27.19 14.30 -22.26
N ASP A 280 -28.50 14.14 -22.17
CA ASP A 280 -29.23 14.15 -20.89
C ASP A 280 -29.27 12.78 -20.21
N THR A 281 -28.99 11.70 -20.95
CA THR A 281 -29.08 10.32 -20.43
C THR A 281 -27.77 9.54 -20.57
N ALA A 282 -26.80 10.05 -21.34
CA ALA A 282 -25.61 9.32 -21.77
C ALA A 282 -25.90 8.03 -22.56
N GLU A 283 -27.13 7.89 -23.09
CA GLU A 283 -27.53 6.74 -23.88
C GLU A 283 -27.11 6.89 -25.35
N ILE A 284 -26.79 5.76 -25.98
CA ILE A 284 -26.57 5.68 -27.43
C ILE A 284 -27.91 5.88 -28.16
N GLU A 285 -28.01 6.97 -28.91
CA GLU A 285 -29.20 7.30 -29.68
C GLU A 285 -29.12 6.74 -31.11
N PHE A 286 -27.96 6.90 -31.75
CA PHE A 286 -27.73 6.52 -33.13
C PHE A 286 -26.31 6.01 -33.35
N THR A 287 -26.09 5.37 -34.50
CA THR A 287 -24.77 4.88 -34.93
C THR A 287 -24.45 5.41 -36.31
N LYS A 288 -23.15 5.58 -36.59
CA LYS A 288 -22.63 5.98 -37.89
C LYS A 288 -21.37 5.17 -38.18
N GLU A 289 -21.32 4.56 -39.35
CA GLU A 289 -20.11 3.89 -39.82
C GLU A 289 -19.02 4.91 -40.17
N VAL A 290 -17.77 4.55 -39.87
CA VAL A 290 -16.58 5.31 -40.20
C VAL A 290 -15.51 4.33 -40.67
N ASP A 291 -14.82 4.68 -41.77
CA ASP A 291 -13.67 3.92 -42.22
C ASP A 291 -12.42 4.47 -41.52
N CYS A 292 -11.84 3.64 -40.65
CA CYS A 292 -10.61 3.93 -39.94
C CYS A 292 -9.43 3.07 -40.41
N THR A 293 -9.55 2.40 -41.56
CA THR A 293 -8.52 1.51 -42.12
C THR A 293 -7.46 2.26 -42.93
N SER A 294 -7.71 3.52 -43.28
CA SER A 294 -6.84 4.34 -44.14
C SER A 294 -5.93 5.32 -43.37
N THR A 295 -5.64 5.07 -42.09
CA THR A 295 -4.81 5.94 -41.22
C THR A 295 -3.55 5.24 -40.75
#